data_AF-A0A837IJU0-F1
#
_entry.id   AF-A0A837IJU0-F1
#
_cell.length_a   1.000
_cell.length_b   1.000
_cell.length_c   1.000
_cell.angle_alpha   90.00
_cell.angle_beta   90.00
_cell.angle_gamma   90.00
#
_symmetry.space_group_name_H-M   'P 1'
#
loop_
_entity.id
_entity.type
_entity.pdbx_description
1 polymer ?
#
loop_
_entity_poly.entity_id
_entity_poly.type
_entity_poly.pdbx_seq_one_letter_code
_entity_poly.pdbx_strand_id
1 'polypeptide(L)'
;MKYIVLVLILIVGGLLLSSRFKTQEKKVAPLTVEVSPQDPSFSSQLWKFGVSLDTHSGDLNQDLVKIATLRDDKGKVYRPISWEGDPPGGHHRKGTLSFQSVNPKPAQIILQIEERKFIWDIK
;
A
#
# COMPACT_ATOMS: atom_id res chain seq x y z
N MET A 1 -11.22 -33.97 36.02
CA MET A 1 -12.16 -33.57 34.95
C MET A 1 -11.96 -32.10 34.62
N LYS A 2 -11.59 -31.82 33.37
CA LYS A 2 -11.89 -30.65 32.52
C LYS A 2 -10.68 -30.34 31.63
N TYR A 3 -10.72 -30.93 30.44
CA TYR A 3 -9.87 -30.58 29.30
C TYR A 3 -10.22 -29.16 28.84
N ILE A 4 -9.22 -28.37 28.47
CA ILE A 4 -9.40 -27.26 27.53
C ILE A 4 -8.39 -27.45 26.39
N VAL A 5 -8.96 -27.41 25.20
CA VAL A 5 -8.42 -27.83 23.91
C VAL A 5 -7.29 -26.90 23.47
N LEU A 6 -6.15 -27.48 23.12
CA LEU A 6 -5.07 -26.82 22.40
C LEU A 6 -5.46 -26.82 20.91
N VAL A 7 -5.90 -25.68 20.38
CA VAL A 7 -6.13 -25.55 18.93
C VAL A 7 -4.77 -25.34 18.26
N LEU A 8 -4.20 -26.45 17.79
CA LEU A 8 -3.03 -26.47 16.93
C LEU A 8 -3.49 -26.13 15.50
N ILE A 9 -3.35 -24.86 15.10
CA ILE A 9 -3.56 -24.49 13.69
C ILE A 9 -2.31 -24.93 12.91
N LEU A 10 -2.39 -26.11 12.31
CA LEU A 10 -1.49 -26.56 11.25
C LEU A 10 -1.71 -25.67 10.02
N ILE A 11 -0.82 -24.70 9.79
CA ILE A 11 -0.69 -24.13 8.44
C ILE A 11 0.29 -25.00 7.67
N VAL A 12 -0.30 -25.88 6.87
CA VAL A 12 0.39 -26.69 5.86
C VAL A 12 0.99 -25.78 4.78
N GLY A 13 2.25 -26.08 4.46
CA GLY A 13 3.09 -25.59 3.36
C GLY A 13 2.45 -24.69 2.30
N GLY A 14 2.84 -23.42 2.32
CA GLY A 14 2.91 -22.58 1.13
C GLY A 14 4.38 -22.46 0.72
N LEU A 15 4.75 -23.04 -0.41
CA LEU A 15 6.01 -22.79 -1.09
C LEU A 15 6.17 -21.26 -1.23
N LEU A 16 7.09 -20.65 -0.46
CA LEU A 16 7.30 -19.21 -0.47
C LEU A 16 8.00 -18.81 -1.78
N LEU A 17 7.24 -18.75 -2.87
CA LEU A 17 7.58 -17.88 -3.98
C LEU A 17 7.70 -16.49 -3.37
N SER A 18 8.92 -16.00 -3.23
CA SER A 18 9.21 -14.67 -2.72
C SER A 18 8.65 -13.65 -3.71
N SER A 19 7.36 -13.33 -3.56
CA SER A 19 6.74 -12.20 -4.23
C SER A 19 7.52 -10.97 -3.79
N ARG A 20 8.30 -10.37 -4.70
CA ARG A 20 8.96 -9.07 -4.50
C ARG A 20 7.95 -7.90 -4.41
N PHE A 21 6.67 -8.19 -4.63
CA PHE A 21 5.57 -7.24 -4.62
C PHE A 21 4.65 -7.54 -3.44
N LYS A 22 5.18 -7.35 -2.23
CA LYS A 22 4.44 -7.56 -0.99
C LYS A 22 3.69 -6.29 -0.59
N THR A 23 2.53 -6.49 0.01
CA THR A 23 1.90 -5.47 0.84
C THR A 23 2.89 -4.99 1.91
N GLN A 24 2.88 -3.69 2.17
CA GLN A 24 3.71 -3.06 3.19
C GLN A 24 2.82 -2.23 4.12
N GLU A 25 3.04 -2.38 5.43
CA GLU A 25 2.42 -1.55 6.46
C GLU A 25 3.44 -0.55 7.01
N LYS A 26 3.00 0.69 7.21
CA LYS A 26 3.76 1.74 7.89
C LYS A 26 2.89 2.42 8.92
N LYS A 27 3.31 2.32 10.18
CA LYS A 27 2.69 2.99 11.32
C LYS A 27 3.51 4.20 11.73
N VAL A 28 2.88 5.37 11.71
CA VAL A 28 3.36 6.59 12.37
C VAL A 28 2.18 7.14 13.14
N ALA A 29 2.25 7.11 14.47
CA ALA A 29 1.10 7.43 15.32
C ALA A 29 0.54 8.82 14.99
N PRO A 30 -0.80 8.98 14.88
CA PRO A 30 -1.83 8.00 15.23
C PRO A 30 -2.33 7.12 14.06
N LEU A 31 -1.69 7.19 12.88
CA LEU A 31 -2.18 6.60 11.64
C LEU A 31 -1.31 5.43 11.16
N THR A 32 -1.95 4.28 10.93
CA THR A 32 -1.38 3.13 10.24
C THR A 32 -1.84 3.15 8.78
N VAL A 33 -0.91 2.98 7.84
CA VAL A 33 -1.23 2.87 6.42
C VAL A 33 -0.64 1.59 5.86
N GLU A 34 -1.49 0.80 5.23
CA GLU A 34 -1.12 -0.38 4.47
C GLU A 34 -1.24 -0.09 2.97
N VAL A 35 -0.24 -0.50 2.18
CA VAL A 35 -0.26 -0.36 0.73
C VAL A 35 0.14 -1.65 0.02
N SER A 36 -0.60 -2.00 -1.03
CA SER A 36 -0.33 -3.15 -1.89
C SER A 36 -0.40 -2.77 -3.38
N PRO A 37 0.64 -3.05 -4.20
CA PRO A 37 0.54 -2.93 -5.65
C PRO A 37 -0.48 -3.94 -6.21
N GLN A 38 -1.39 -3.49 -7.08
CA GLN A 38 -2.42 -4.37 -7.68
C GLN A 38 -1.93 -5.11 -8.91
N ASP A 39 -0.90 -4.60 -9.59
CA ASP A 39 -0.21 -5.28 -10.69
C ASP A 39 1.25 -5.55 -10.29
N PRO A 40 1.59 -6.79 -9.92
CA PRO A 40 2.96 -7.16 -9.58
C PRO A 40 3.93 -6.94 -10.75
N SER A 41 3.47 -7.02 -11.99
CA SER A 41 4.34 -6.86 -13.15
C SER A 41 4.59 -5.39 -13.50
N PHE A 42 3.82 -4.44 -12.96
CA PHE A 42 3.84 -3.02 -13.33
C PHE A 42 3.88 -2.83 -14.86
N SER A 43 3.11 -3.65 -15.59
CA SER A 43 3.04 -3.66 -17.05
C SER A 43 1.85 -2.85 -17.57
N SER A 44 0.84 -2.62 -16.73
CA SER A 44 -0.30 -1.76 -17.04
C SER A 44 0.12 -0.30 -17.31
N GLN A 45 -0.67 0.38 -18.16
CA GLN A 45 -0.57 1.83 -18.37
C GLN A 45 -0.98 2.64 -17.13
N LEU A 46 -1.78 2.03 -16.24
CA LEU A 46 -2.16 2.59 -14.96
C LEU A 46 -1.61 1.72 -13.84
N TRP A 47 -0.80 2.32 -12.97
CA TRP A 47 -0.28 1.66 -11.79
C TRP A 47 -1.20 1.95 -10.62
N LYS A 48 -1.80 0.89 -10.07
CA LYS A 48 -2.80 0.96 -9.01
C LYS A 48 -2.25 0.40 -7.71
N PHE A 49 -2.52 1.11 -6.63
CA PHE A 49 -2.14 0.72 -5.28
C PHE A 49 -3.40 0.63 -4.42
N GLY A 50 -3.67 -0.55 -3.86
CA GLY A 50 -4.65 -0.67 -2.79
C GLY A 50 -4.07 -0.03 -1.54
N VAL A 51 -4.84 0.86 -0.90
CA VAL A 51 -4.44 1.56 0.32
C VAL A 51 -5.50 1.36 1.38
N SER A 52 -5.08 1.02 2.60
CA SER A 52 -5.92 0.98 3.79
C SER A 52 -5.33 1.93 4.85
N LEU A 53 -6.17 2.75 5.46
CA LEU A 53 -5.83 3.71 6.50
C LEU A 53 -6.62 3.36 7.76
N ASP A 54 -5.94 3.41 8.90
CA ASP A 54 -6.52 3.07 10.20
C ASP A 54 -5.99 4.02 11.27
N THR A 55 -6.90 4.60 12.06
CA THR A 55 -6.52 5.43 13.21
C THR A 55 -7.40 5.15 14.42
N HIS A 56 -6.83 5.37 15.60
CA HIS A 56 -7.53 5.23 16.88
C HIS A 56 -7.98 6.59 17.44
N SER A 57 -7.76 7.68 16.71
CA SER A 57 -8.10 9.03 17.16
C SER A 57 -8.28 9.98 15.98
N GLY A 58 -9.32 10.82 16.04
CA GLY A 58 -9.60 11.82 15.01
C GLY A 58 -10.14 11.21 13.71
N ASP A 59 -10.38 12.07 12.73
CA ASP A 59 -10.97 11.68 11.45
C ASP A 59 -9.95 11.67 10.31
N LEU A 60 -10.07 10.69 9.41
CA LEU A 60 -9.23 10.51 8.24
C LEU A 60 -9.68 11.40 7.06
N ASN A 61 -9.47 12.69 7.20
CA ASN A 61 -9.93 13.71 6.24
C ASN A 61 -8.96 14.00 5.09
N GLN A 62 -7.81 13.32 5.03
CA GLN A 62 -6.76 13.63 4.06
C GLN A 62 -7.22 13.35 2.63
N ASP A 63 -6.81 14.22 1.70
CA ASP A 63 -6.94 14.00 0.26
C ASP A 63 -5.70 13.27 -0.26
N LEU A 64 -5.83 11.95 -0.43
CA LEU A 64 -4.72 11.09 -0.85
C LEU A 64 -4.12 11.47 -2.21
N VAL A 65 -4.89 12.10 -3.10
CA VAL A 65 -4.37 12.58 -4.38
C VAL A 65 -3.40 13.76 -4.18
N LYS A 66 -3.60 14.55 -3.12
CA LYS A 66 -2.75 15.70 -2.79
C LYS A 66 -1.54 15.35 -1.94
N ILE A 67 -1.65 14.36 -1.05
CA ILE A 67 -0.61 14.03 -0.06
C ILE A 67 0.29 12.86 -0.47
N ALA A 68 -0.06 12.15 -1.55
CA ALA A 68 0.74 11.04 -2.05
C ALA A 68 1.62 11.45 -3.25
N THR A 69 2.79 10.81 -3.35
CA THR A 69 3.68 10.92 -4.51
C THR A 69 4.34 9.60 -4.79
N LEU A 70 4.60 9.30 -6.07
CA LEU A 70 5.44 8.19 -6.49
C LEU A 70 6.78 8.75 -6.96
N ARG A 71 7.89 8.15 -6.57
CA ARG A 71 9.23 8.50 -7.06
C ARG A 71 9.88 7.31 -7.74
N ASP A 72 10.59 7.55 -8.84
CA ASP A 72 11.42 6.54 -9.49
C ASP A 72 12.85 6.53 -8.93
N ASP A 73 13.65 5.58 -9.39
CA ASP A 73 15.07 5.39 -9.05
C ASP A 73 16.00 6.52 -9.56
N LYS A 74 15.46 7.44 -10.37
CA LYS A 74 16.15 8.65 -10.85
C LYS A 74 15.72 9.90 -10.08
N GLY A 75 14.83 9.76 -9.09
CA GLY A 75 14.33 10.85 -8.27
C GLY A 75 13.21 11.68 -8.91
N LYS A 76 12.69 11.29 -10.08
CA LYS A 76 11.54 11.97 -10.70
C LYS A 76 10.28 11.67 -9.91
N VAL A 77 9.47 12.71 -9.68
CA VAL A 77 8.25 12.64 -8.87
C VAL A 77 7.02 12.64 -9.77
N TYR A 78 6.07 11.76 -9.45
CA TYR A 78 4.80 11.59 -10.12
C TYR A 78 3.66 11.76 -9.11
N ARG A 79 2.58 12.42 -9.54
CA ARG A 79 1.38 12.61 -8.71
C ARG A 79 0.32 11.54 -9.05
N PRO A 80 -0.51 11.14 -8.08
CA PRO A 80 -1.67 10.31 -8.36
C PRO A 80 -2.62 11.02 -9.32
N ILE A 81 -3.36 10.25 -10.10
CA ILE A 81 -4.42 10.75 -10.98
C ILE A 81 -5.81 10.61 -10.36
N SER A 82 -6.02 9.62 -9.48
CA SER A 82 -7.32 9.38 -8.83
C SER A 82 -7.18 8.63 -7.50
N TRP A 83 -8.19 8.83 -6.66
CA TRP A 83 -8.52 7.99 -5.51
C TRP A 83 -9.92 7.42 -5.73
N GLU A 84 -10.05 6.10 -5.68
CA GLU A 84 -11.32 5.37 -5.81
C GLU A 84 -11.52 4.50 -4.56
N GLY A 85 -12.39 4.96 -3.65
CA GLY A 85 -12.64 4.27 -2.39
C GLY A 85 -13.39 5.15 -1.39
N ASP A 86 -13.20 4.88 -0.11
CA ASP A 86 -13.93 5.56 0.96
C ASP A 86 -13.70 7.08 0.93
N PRO A 87 -14.77 7.89 1.11
CA PRO A 87 -14.66 9.34 1.17
C PRO A 87 -13.88 9.80 2.40
N PRO A 88 -13.45 11.07 2.46
CA PRO A 88 -12.85 11.65 3.67
C PRO A 88 -13.75 11.50 4.90
N GLY A 89 -13.14 11.21 6.05
CA GLY A 89 -13.81 11.07 7.35
C GLY A 89 -13.65 9.68 7.98
N GLY A 90 -14.22 9.52 9.18
CA GLY A 90 -14.19 8.25 9.92
C GLY A 90 -12.80 7.83 10.38
N HIS A 91 -12.67 6.61 10.88
CA HIS A 91 -11.43 6.10 11.50
C HIS A 91 -10.77 4.97 10.69
N HIS A 92 -11.46 4.52 9.63
CA HIS A 92 -10.96 3.55 8.67
C HIS A 92 -11.31 4.02 7.26
N ARG A 93 -10.36 3.96 6.34
CA ARG A 93 -10.60 4.22 4.92
C ARG A 93 -9.85 3.23 4.07
N LYS A 94 -10.47 2.72 3.01
CA LYS A 94 -9.86 1.84 2.03
C LYS A 94 -10.18 2.29 0.61
N GLY A 95 -9.25 2.09 -0.29
CA GLY A 95 -9.46 2.43 -1.70
C GLY A 95 -8.26 2.12 -2.57
N THR A 96 -8.33 2.63 -3.80
CA THR A 96 -7.29 2.48 -4.81
C THR A 96 -6.76 3.85 -5.19
N LEU A 97 -5.44 4.01 -5.09
CA LEU A 97 -4.71 5.18 -5.54
C LEU A 97 -4.05 4.85 -6.89
N SER A 98 -4.35 5.64 -7.92
CA SER A 98 -3.90 5.37 -9.30
C SER A 98 -2.85 6.37 -9.75
N PHE A 99 -1.88 5.91 -10.53
CA PHE A 99 -0.86 6.72 -11.21
C PHE A 99 -0.79 6.34 -12.69
N GLN A 100 -0.36 7.27 -13.54
CA GLN A 100 0.14 6.91 -14.86
C GLN A 100 1.40 6.05 -14.72
N SER A 101 1.58 5.09 -15.62
CA SER A 101 2.79 4.25 -15.62
C SER A 101 4.05 5.08 -15.85
N VAL A 102 5.16 4.59 -15.30
CA VAL A 102 6.46 5.23 -15.47
C VAL A 102 7.21 4.56 -16.63
N ASN A 103 7.55 5.36 -17.63
CA ASN A 103 8.33 4.93 -18.80
C ASN A 103 9.61 5.80 -18.93
N PRO A 104 10.81 5.20 -19.09
CA PRO A 104 11.10 3.77 -19.03
C PRO A 104 10.79 3.16 -17.66
N LYS A 105 10.43 1.87 -17.63
CA LYS A 105 10.15 1.17 -16.36
C LYS A 105 11.38 1.25 -15.44
N PRO A 106 11.26 1.80 -14.22
CA PRO A 106 12.38 1.98 -13.29
C PRO A 106 12.74 0.66 -12.60
N ALA A 107 13.92 0.61 -11.97
CA ALA A 107 14.34 -0.55 -11.17
C ALA A 107 13.67 -0.56 -9.79
N GLN A 108 13.34 0.61 -9.26
CA GLN A 108 12.70 0.79 -7.95
C GLN A 108 11.68 1.92 -8.01
N ILE A 109 10.64 1.80 -7.18
CA ILE A 109 9.71 2.90 -6.89
C ILE A 109 9.59 3.12 -5.39
N ILE A 110 9.28 4.36 -5.04
CA ILE A 110 8.93 4.78 -3.69
C ILE A 110 7.57 5.47 -3.75
N LEU A 111 6.53 4.84 -3.20
CA LEU A 111 5.29 5.54 -2.89
C LEU A 111 5.48 6.22 -1.53
N GLN A 112 5.25 7.52 -1.47
CA GLN A 112 5.24 8.28 -0.24
C GLN A 112 3.84 8.84 0.00
N ILE A 113 3.28 8.59 1.18
CA ILE A 113 2.02 9.18 1.67
C ILE A 113 2.39 9.92 2.97
N GLU A 114 2.41 11.25 2.91
CA GLU A 114 2.97 12.11 3.97
C GLU A 114 4.40 11.68 4.35
N GLU A 115 4.64 11.26 5.59
CA GLU A 115 5.93 10.76 6.08
C GLU A 115 6.20 9.26 5.78
N ARG A 116 5.18 8.51 5.35
CA ARG A 116 5.28 7.06 5.16
C ARG A 116 5.82 6.74 3.78
N LYS A 117 6.90 5.96 3.70
CA LYS A 117 7.52 5.50 2.45
C LYS A 117 7.35 4.00 2.29
N PHE A 118 6.89 3.58 1.12
CA PHE A 118 6.71 2.20 0.70
C PHE A 118 7.57 1.97 -0.54
N ILE A 119 8.48 1.00 -0.47
CA ILE A 119 9.56 0.84 -1.46
C ILE A 119 9.45 -0.54 -2.10
N TRP A 120 9.38 -0.59 -3.43
CA TRP A 120 9.36 -1.86 -4.17
C TRP A 120 10.41 -1.86 -5.27
N ASP A 121 11.16 -2.96 -5.35
CA ASP A 121 12.03 -3.27 -6.48
C ASP A 121 11.21 -3.94 -7.59
N ILE A 122 11.33 -3.41 -8.81
CA ILE A 122 10.47 -3.73 -9.96
C ILE A 122 11.21 -4.48 -11.08
N LYS A 123 12.54 -4.55 -11.01
CA LYS A 123 13.39 -5.31 -11.93
C LYS A 123 14.02 -6.49 -11.19
#